data_AF-A3DPS9-F1
#
_entry.id   AF-A3DPS9-F1
#
_cell.length_a   1.000
_cell.length_b   1.000
_cell.length_c   1.000
_cell.angle_alpha   90.00
_cell.angle_beta   90.00
_cell.angle_gamma   90.00
#
_symmetry.space_group_name_H-M   'P 1'
#
loop_
_entity.id
_entity.type
_entity.pdbx_description
1 polymer ?
#
loop_
_entity_poly.entity_id
_entity_poly.type
_entity_poly.pdbx_seq_one_letter_code
_entity_poly.pdbx_strand_id
1 'polypeptide(L)'
;MRIRKLSMYARRMKSWEEGFKEFVSVLCMDNVLEAYLVGSRARGDYLPYSDYDVVVIVRESSDPLEEAVRLRRLRKHSFPLDLIVLTPSQASDPIYDEMFRTAIKLCSKLSKDK
;
A
#
# COMPACT_ATOMS: atom_id res chain seq x y z
N MET A 1 21.93 -3.12 -28.52
CA MET A 1 21.61 -3.82 -27.26
C MET A 1 21.00 -2.93 -26.14
N ARG A 2 21.20 -1.60 -26.12
CA ARG A 2 20.62 -0.67 -25.11
C ARG A 2 19.10 -0.43 -25.24
N ILE A 3 18.59 -0.28 -26.47
CA ILE A 3 17.17 0.06 -26.73
C ILE A 3 16.21 -1.06 -26.27
N ARG A 4 16.57 -2.34 -26.47
CA ARG A 4 15.78 -3.50 -26.02
C ARG A 4 15.65 -3.62 -24.49
N LYS A 5 16.68 -3.19 -23.73
CA LYS A 5 16.62 -3.20 -22.27
C LYS A 5 15.67 -2.11 -21.76
N LEU A 6 15.76 -0.89 -22.30
CA LEU A 6 14.88 0.22 -21.94
C LEU A 6 13.39 -0.11 -22.17
N SER A 7 13.06 -0.78 -23.28
CA SER A 7 11.68 -1.18 -23.56
C SER A 7 11.17 -2.27 -22.60
N MET A 8 12.02 -3.19 -22.15
CA MET A 8 11.67 -4.18 -21.11
C MET A 8 11.45 -3.52 -19.74
N TYR A 9 12.30 -2.57 -19.35
CA TYR A 9 12.13 -1.82 -18.10
C TYR A 9 10.82 -1.04 -18.11
N ALA A 10 10.52 -0.31 -19.18
CA ALA A 10 9.26 0.41 -19.32
C ALA A 10 8.04 -0.54 -19.23
N ARG A 11 8.09 -1.71 -19.88
CA ARG A 11 7.03 -2.73 -19.78
C ARG A 11 6.87 -3.26 -18.36
N ARG A 12 7.98 -3.53 -17.65
CA ARG A 12 7.95 -4.00 -16.27
C ARG A 12 7.33 -2.96 -15.34
N MET A 13 7.70 -1.70 -15.50
CA MET A 13 7.15 -0.60 -14.70
C MET A 13 5.65 -0.43 -14.93
N LYS A 14 5.21 -0.48 -16.19
CA LYS A 14 3.79 -0.45 -16.52
C LYS A 14 3.03 -1.61 -15.86
N SER A 15 3.60 -2.82 -15.93
CA SER A 15 3.04 -4.00 -15.27
C SER A 15 3.00 -3.86 -13.75
N TRP A 16 3.97 -3.19 -13.13
CA TRP A 16 3.94 -2.91 -11.68
C TRP A 16 2.86 -1.93 -11.30
N GLU A 17 2.69 -0.86 -12.08
CA GLU A 17 1.62 0.12 -11.85
C GLU A 17 0.23 -0.52 -12.01
N GLU A 18 0.05 -1.35 -13.04
CA GLU A 18 -1.18 -2.13 -13.24
C GLU A 18 -1.42 -3.11 -12.08
N GLY A 19 -0.38 -3.83 -11.65
CA GLY A 19 -0.46 -4.75 -10.51
C GLY A 19 -0.78 -4.05 -9.19
N PHE A 20 -0.22 -2.86 -8.95
CA PHE A 20 -0.54 -2.05 -7.78
C PHE A 20 -2.00 -1.55 -7.82
N LYS A 21 -2.47 -1.05 -8.97
CA LYS A 21 -3.86 -0.62 -9.13
C LYS A 21 -4.86 -1.75 -8.87
N GLU A 22 -4.58 -2.96 -9.38
CA GLU A 22 -5.42 -4.11 -9.09
C GLU A 22 -5.38 -4.48 -7.60
N PHE A 23 -4.20 -4.51 -6.99
CA PHE A 23 -4.05 -4.78 -5.57
C PHE A 23 -4.87 -3.80 -4.71
N VAL A 24 -4.78 -2.49 -4.98
CA VAL A 24 -5.55 -1.46 -4.27
C VAL A 24 -7.05 -1.66 -4.45
N SER A 25 -7.51 -1.99 -5.67
CA SER A 25 -8.92 -2.27 -5.93
C SER A 25 -9.46 -3.40 -5.04
N VAL A 26 -8.74 -4.53 -4.98
CA VAL A 26 -9.12 -5.67 -4.15
C VAL A 26 -9.01 -5.34 -2.65
N LEU A 27 -7.94 -4.65 -2.24
CA LEU A 27 -7.72 -4.21 -0.86
C LEU A 27 -8.87 -3.31 -0.37
N CYS A 28 -9.32 -2.37 -1.19
CA CYS A 28 -10.39 -1.45 -0.82
C CYS A 28 -11.79 -2.10 -0.78
N MET A 29 -11.96 -3.25 -1.43
CA MET A 29 -13.14 -4.09 -1.26
C MET A 29 -13.10 -4.92 0.03
N ASP A 30 -11.90 -5.23 0.52
CA ASP A 30 -11.67 -6.02 1.73
C ASP A 30 -12.08 -5.30 3.03
N ASN A 31 -12.15 -5.99 4.17
CA ASN A 31 -12.70 -5.47 5.43
C ASN A 31 -11.70 -4.63 6.25
N VAL A 32 -10.96 -3.76 5.58
CA VAL A 32 -10.04 -2.80 6.20
C VAL A 32 -10.77 -1.49 6.52
N LEU A 33 -10.31 -0.74 7.51
CA LEU A 33 -10.88 0.58 7.84
C LEU A 33 -10.36 1.63 6.88
N GLU A 34 -9.04 1.72 6.73
CA GLU A 34 -8.41 2.72 5.87
C GLU A 34 -7.15 2.17 5.21
N ALA A 35 -6.77 2.70 4.06
CA ALA A 35 -5.51 2.39 3.41
C ALA A 35 -4.87 3.65 2.84
N TYR A 36 -3.55 3.71 2.92
CA TYR A 36 -2.75 4.88 2.56
C TYR A 36 -1.52 4.45 1.78
N LEU A 37 -1.21 5.18 0.71
CA LEU A 37 0.10 5.14 0.07
C LEU A 37 1.00 6.13 0.81
N VAL A 38 2.19 5.68 1.19
CA VAL A 38 3.20 6.49 1.89
C VAL A 38 4.53 6.45 1.12
N GLY A 39 5.59 7.00 1.73
CA GLY A 39 6.94 6.93 1.16
C GLY A 39 7.11 7.77 -0.10
N SER A 40 8.11 7.42 -0.92
CA SER A 40 8.51 8.27 -2.05
C SER A 40 7.43 8.38 -3.13
N ARG A 41 6.59 7.35 -3.27
CA ARG A 41 5.51 7.36 -4.27
C ARG A 41 4.40 8.32 -3.87
N ALA A 42 4.12 8.47 -2.58
CA ALA A 42 3.18 9.46 -2.07
C ALA A 42 3.73 10.89 -2.22
N ARG A 43 5.03 11.09 -1.97
CA ARG A 43 5.70 12.41 -2.11
C ARG A 43 5.94 12.84 -3.56
N GLY A 44 5.93 11.90 -4.51
CA GLY A 44 6.20 12.16 -5.92
C GLY A 44 7.69 12.22 -6.28
N ASP A 45 8.60 11.93 -5.34
CA ASP A 45 10.06 11.89 -5.53
C ASP A 45 10.59 10.46 -5.78
N TYR A 46 9.70 9.53 -6.14
CA TYR A 46 10.04 8.13 -6.37
C TYR A 46 10.85 7.91 -7.66
N LEU A 47 11.69 6.89 -7.61
CA LEU A 47 12.38 6.38 -8.78
C LEU A 47 11.54 5.28 -9.46
N PRO A 48 11.75 5.03 -10.75
CA PRO A 48 11.13 3.94 -11.49
C PRO A 48 10.99 2.59 -10.76
N TYR A 49 11.99 2.25 -9.97
CA TYR A 49 12.12 0.99 -9.26
C TYR A 49 11.75 1.05 -7.78
N SER A 50 11.33 2.23 -7.28
CA SER A 50 10.91 2.41 -5.89
C SER A 50 9.74 1.50 -5.55
N ASP A 51 9.72 1.05 -4.30
CA ASP A 51 8.67 0.22 -3.74
C ASP A 51 7.35 1.00 -3.62
N TYR A 52 6.26 0.26 -3.49
CA TYR A 52 4.96 0.79 -3.11
C TYR A 52 4.76 0.53 -1.62
N ASP A 53 4.92 1.58 -0.81
CA ASP A 53 4.75 1.52 0.64
C ASP A 53 3.28 1.79 1.00
N VAL A 54 2.59 0.79 1.55
CA VAL A 54 1.17 0.89 1.88
C VAL A 54 0.98 0.68 3.37
N VAL A 55 0.28 1.62 4.02
CA VAL A 55 -0.21 1.46 5.39
C VAL A 55 -1.68 1.12 5.35
N VAL A 56 -2.09 0.11 6.10
CA VAL A 56 -3.50 -0.31 6.23
C VAL A 56 -3.91 -0.26 7.69
N ILE A 57 -5.03 0.41 7.95
CA ILE A 57 -5.65 0.47 9.26
C ILE A 57 -6.74 -0.59 9.33
N VAL A 58 -6.65 -1.50 10.28
CA VAL A 58 -7.63 -2.55 10.57
C VAL A 58 -8.41 -2.23 11.83
N ARG A 59 -9.32 -3.11 12.27
CA ARG A 59 -10.07 -2.88 13.51
C ARG A 59 -9.15 -3.00 14.72
N GLU A 60 -9.49 -2.32 15.81
CA GLU A 60 -8.73 -2.40 17.07
C GLU A 60 -8.62 -3.83 17.62
N SER A 61 -9.63 -4.67 17.35
CA SER A 61 -9.66 -6.07 17.77
C SER A 61 -8.90 -7.03 16.86
N SER A 62 -8.33 -6.55 15.74
CA SER A 62 -7.60 -7.38 14.78
C SER A 62 -6.14 -7.55 15.19
N ASP A 63 -5.54 -8.69 14.89
CA ASP A 63 -4.08 -8.87 14.97
C ASP A 63 -3.43 -8.29 13.70
N PRO A 64 -2.60 -7.23 13.82
CA PRO A 64 -1.96 -6.61 12.66
C PRO A 64 -1.05 -7.56 11.87
N LEU A 65 -0.39 -8.51 12.53
CA LEU A 65 0.54 -9.44 11.87
C LEU A 65 -0.23 -10.46 11.02
N GLU A 66 -1.30 -11.04 11.56
CA GLU A 66 -2.16 -11.96 10.81
C GLU A 66 -2.80 -11.25 9.61
N GLU A 67 -3.30 -10.04 9.82
CA GLU A 67 -3.88 -9.21 8.76
C GLU A 67 -2.83 -8.84 7.70
N ALA A 68 -1.59 -8.51 8.08
CA ALA A 68 -0.52 -8.26 7.13
C ALA A 68 -0.25 -9.47 6.23
N VAL A 69 -0.19 -10.68 6.80
CA VAL A 69 -0.01 -11.92 6.03
C VAL A 69 -1.19 -12.14 5.09
N ARG A 70 -2.43 -11.95 5.56
CA ARG A 70 -3.66 -12.13 4.77
C ARG A 70 -3.74 -11.13 3.62
N LEU A 71 -3.57 -9.85 3.90
CA LEU A 71 -3.66 -8.77 2.93
C LEU A 71 -2.54 -8.85 1.89
N ARG A 72 -1.32 -9.24 2.27
CA ARG A 72 -0.21 -9.43 1.31
C ARG A 72 -0.52 -10.52 0.27
N ARG A 73 -1.40 -11.50 0.58
CA ARG A 73 -1.85 -12.54 -0.36
C ARG A 73 -2.87 -12.04 -1.39
N LEU A 74 -3.48 -10.87 -1.19
CA LEU A 74 -4.35 -10.24 -2.20
C LEU A 74 -3.58 -9.83 -3.46
N ARG A 75 -2.25 -9.72 -3.35
CA ARG A 75 -1.36 -9.38 -4.45
C ARG A 75 -1.27 -10.52 -5.47
N LYS A 76 -1.98 -10.38 -6.59
CA LYS A 76 -1.96 -11.34 -7.71
C LYS A 76 -0.75 -11.21 -8.64
N HIS A 77 -0.18 -10.01 -8.73
CA HIS A 77 0.95 -9.71 -9.62
C HIS A 77 2.21 -9.33 -8.84
N SER A 78 3.38 -9.67 -9.38
CA SER A 78 4.65 -9.32 -8.74
C SER A 78 5.00 -7.85 -8.99
N PHE A 79 4.95 -7.07 -7.93
CA PHE A 79 5.45 -5.69 -7.85
C PHE A 79 6.05 -5.47 -6.45
N PRO A 80 6.97 -4.50 -6.29
CA PRO A 80 7.58 -4.25 -4.99
C PRO A 80 6.56 -3.62 -4.04
N LEU A 81 6.13 -4.37 -3.05
CA LEU A 81 5.14 -3.95 -2.06
C LEU A 81 5.77 -4.05 -0.68
N ASP A 82 5.82 -2.93 0.02
CA ASP A 82 5.94 -2.89 1.46
C ASP A 82 4.57 -2.62 2.08
N LEU A 83 4.20 -3.39 3.10
CA LEU A 83 2.86 -3.38 3.67
C LEU A 83 2.97 -3.34 5.19
N ILE A 84 2.54 -2.22 5.77
CA ILE A 84 2.43 -2.03 7.21
C ILE A 84 0.95 -2.10 7.57
N VAL A 85 0.60 -2.91 8.56
CA VAL A 85 -0.76 -2.99 9.10
C VAL A 85 -0.74 -2.50 10.53
N LEU A 86 -1.68 -1.62 10.87
CA LEU A 86 -1.80 -0.99 12.19
C LEU A 86 -3.25 -1.03 12.66
N THR A 87 -3.45 -1.05 13.98
CA THR A 87 -4.72 -0.64 14.59
C THR A 87 -4.81 0.90 14.68
N PRO A 88 -6.00 1.47 14.92
CA PRO A 88 -6.15 2.90 15.17
C PRO A 88 -5.28 3.42 16.31
N SER A 89 -5.17 2.67 17.41
CA SER A 89 -4.30 3.05 18.54
C SER A 89 -2.82 3.11 18.14
N GLN A 90 -2.32 2.14 17.37
CA GLN A 90 -0.95 2.13 16.86
C GLN A 90 -0.70 3.26 15.87
N ALA A 91 -1.65 3.51 14.95
CA ALA A 91 -1.51 4.58 13.97
C ALA A 91 -1.54 5.99 14.57
N SER A 92 -2.03 6.13 15.80
CA SER A 92 -2.01 7.37 16.57
C SER A 92 -0.69 7.59 17.32
N ASP A 93 0.25 6.63 17.29
CA ASP A 93 1.57 6.81 17.89
C ASP A 93 2.35 7.88 17.10
N PRO A 94 2.91 8.91 17.78
CA PRO A 94 3.66 9.99 17.14
C PRO A 94 4.82 9.53 16.25
N ILE A 95 5.33 8.31 16.43
CA ILE A 95 6.36 7.74 15.55
C ILE A 95 5.91 7.68 14.08
N TYR A 96 4.59 7.61 13.82
CA TYR A 96 4.02 7.56 12.47
C TYR A 96 3.62 8.93 11.91
N ASP A 97 3.71 10.02 12.68
CA ASP A 97 3.26 11.35 12.25
C ASP A 97 3.91 11.76 10.92
N GLU A 98 5.23 11.60 10.81
CA GLU A 98 5.97 11.95 9.61
C GLU A 98 5.61 11.06 8.42
N MET A 99 5.28 9.79 8.67
CA MET A 99 4.83 8.85 7.65
C MET A 99 3.47 9.28 7.08
N PHE A 100 2.56 9.74 7.93
CA PHE A 100 1.22 10.17 7.53
C PHE A 100 1.17 11.59 6.96
N ARG A 101 2.15 12.46 7.27
CA ARG A 101 2.19 13.86 6.82
C ARG A 101 2.02 14.04 5.31
N THR A 102 2.56 13.11 4.51
CA THR A 102 2.47 13.14 3.04
C THR A 102 1.66 11.97 2.48
N ALA A 103 0.92 11.26 3.32
CA ALA A 103 0.18 10.08 2.90
C ALA A 103 -0.94 10.43 1.91
N ILE A 104 -1.09 9.59 0.89
CA ILE A 104 -2.23 9.67 -0.03
C ILE A 104 -3.22 8.59 0.39
N LYS A 105 -4.43 9.01 0.80
CA LYS A 105 -5.52 8.09 1.12
C LYS A 105 -5.93 7.32 -0.14
N LEU A 106 -5.87 6.00 -0.07
CA LEU A 106 -6.29 5.08 -1.13
C LEU A 106 -7.78 4.76 -1.00
N CYS A 107 -8.24 4.46 0.21
CA CYS A 107 -9.65 4.26 0.53
C CYS A 107 -9.90 4.34 2.04
N SER A 108 -11.18 4.49 2.39
CA SER A 108 -11.66 4.44 3.77
C SER A 108 -13.08 3.86 3.80
N LYS A 109 -13.36 3.02 4.79
CA LYS A 109 -14.70 2.56 5.15
C LYS A 109 -15.10 3.26 6.44
N LEU A 110 -16.31 3.79 6.48
CA LEU A 110 -16.90 4.28 7.73
C LEU A 110 -17.02 3.08 8.68
N SER A 111 -16.36 3.15 9.84
CA SER A 111 -16.62 2.14 10.88
C SER A 111 -18.09 2.28 11.27
N LYS A 112 -18.87 1.23 11.05
CA LYS A 112 -20.17 1.08 11.70
C LYS A 112 -19.91 0.37 13.01
N ASP A 113 -19.27 1.08 13.94
CA ASP A 113 -19.18 0.61 15.31
C ASP A 113 -20.50 1.02 15.98
N LYS A 114 -21.40 0.03 16.11
CA LYS A 114 -22.56 0.05 17.00
C LYS A 114 -22.49 -1.18 17.88
#